data_AF-A0A345T351-F1
#
_entry.id   AF-A0A345T351-F1
#
_cell.length_a   1.000
_cell.length_b   1.000
_cell.length_c   1.000
_cell.angle_alpha   90.00
_cell.angle_beta   90.00
_cell.angle_gamma   90.00
#
_symmetry.space_group_name_H-M   'P 1'
#
loop_
_entity.id
_entity.type
_entity.pdbx_description
1 polymer ?
#
loop_
_entity_poly.entity_id
_entity_poly.type
_entity_poly.pdbx_seq_one_letter_code
_entity_poly.pdbx_strand_id
1 'polypeptide(L)'
;MADAGGGTFGRTATEEIHRLTATVAAPLPGITVHGDAALRPHPPFELGRRQQNLLAGVLRQVPVVRDGTAAPPPAAEVQQALSRFRPAAPGELEGAANQFRPRLLEALVGPEARRTGYIRGLPPGVLPQLLSAAGRGAERPIALRVVYGATRRLPLRALSYVIPAVHMAQRIQRITQRTPHLEIVLMGHIGSGVNQLPEDEVADELRLLGRTLARLLPLLGVKDGFGILTDRRADAAADLADLAGRLDAENRAEVLRLLAGRGGSQSEDQTLRYAAAHVLLHDRDGVALEAEHGRTAPPGAVRIDVGGLQERHFHEVRILFGTQRSTAPSSPLILTRHSVPPYTMARGGDIALRDYLAGTAPEEAVMPPAVRHDLRYLGMHLTPGQVASAAGAD
;
A
#
# COMPACT_ATOMS: atom_id res chain seq x y z
N MET A 1 -24.71 2.81 -72.35
CA MET A 1 -25.36 3.88 -71.56
C MET A 1 -24.88 3.68 -70.13
N ALA A 2 -23.75 4.32 -69.79
CA ALA A 2 -23.65 5.52 -68.94
C ALA A 2 -23.88 5.15 -67.46
N ASP A 3 -23.07 5.49 -66.45
CA ASP A 3 -21.88 6.33 -66.25
C ASP A 3 -21.29 5.85 -64.89
N ALA A 4 -19.99 5.54 -64.76
CA ALA A 4 -18.92 6.38 -64.21
C ALA A 4 -19.09 6.88 -62.74
N GLY A 5 -18.10 6.52 -61.90
CA GLY A 5 -17.80 7.10 -60.57
C GLY A 5 -17.43 6.00 -59.55
N GLY A 6 -16.18 5.66 -59.24
CA GLY A 6 -15.00 6.49 -59.04
C GLY A 6 -14.88 6.85 -57.56
N GLY A 7 -14.02 6.16 -56.79
CA GLY A 7 -13.85 6.47 -55.35
C GLY A 7 -12.96 5.55 -54.52
N THR A 8 -11.66 5.50 -54.88
CA THR A 8 -10.47 5.39 -54.00
C THR A 8 -10.52 4.60 -52.68
N PHE A 9 -9.76 3.50 -52.70
CA PHE A 9 -8.99 2.95 -51.58
C PHE A 9 -8.11 4.03 -50.90
N GLY A 10 -7.98 3.96 -49.57
CA GLY A 10 -6.86 4.57 -48.85
C GLY A 10 -7.24 5.37 -47.61
N ARG A 11 -7.82 4.72 -46.58
CA ARG A 11 -7.65 5.20 -45.21
C ARG A 11 -6.59 4.33 -44.55
N THR A 12 -5.42 4.92 -44.34
CA THR A 12 -4.32 4.30 -43.61
C THR A 12 -4.69 4.18 -42.14
N ALA A 13 -4.24 3.10 -41.49
CA ALA A 13 -4.40 2.82 -40.06
C ALA A 13 -3.86 3.94 -39.13
N THR A 14 -3.27 4.99 -39.69
CA THR A 14 -2.74 6.16 -38.99
C THR A 14 -3.83 7.14 -38.53
N GLU A 15 -4.99 7.23 -39.23
CA GLU A 15 -6.06 8.17 -38.85
C GLU A 15 -6.90 7.68 -37.67
N GLU A 16 -6.97 6.37 -37.43
CA GLU A 16 -7.72 5.79 -36.29
C GLU A 16 -6.92 5.88 -34.97
N ILE A 17 -5.58 5.94 -35.06
CA ILE A 17 -4.68 6.14 -33.90
C ILE A 17 -4.77 7.58 -33.36
N HIS A 18 -5.11 8.56 -34.20
CA HIS A 18 -5.29 9.95 -33.76
C HIS A 18 -6.63 10.23 -33.06
N ARG A 19 -7.64 9.37 -33.23
CA ARG A 19 -8.90 9.49 -32.48
C ARG A 19 -8.85 8.86 -31.09
N LEU A 20 -7.99 7.86 -30.87
CA LEU A 20 -7.83 7.21 -29.55
C LEU A 20 -6.90 7.97 -28.59
N THR A 21 -6.22 9.03 -29.05
CA THR A 21 -5.31 9.84 -28.22
C THR A 21 -5.92 11.14 -27.69
N ALA A 22 -7.19 11.44 -27.99
CA ALA A 22 -7.87 12.65 -27.53
C ALA A 22 -8.86 12.37 -26.39
N THR A 23 -8.38 11.80 -25.28
CA THR A 23 -8.99 12.04 -23.97
C THR A 23 -7.91 12.63 -23.07
N VAL A 24 -7.46 13.84 -23.43
CA VAL A 24 -6.59 14.63 -22.57
C VAL A 24 -7.42 14.94 -21.32
N ALA A 25 -7.02 14.36 -20.19
CA ALA A 25 -7.55 14.72 -18.89
C ALA A 25 -7.52 16.25 -18.78
N ALA A 26 -8.64 16.85 -18.39
CA ALA A 26 -8.71 18.29 -18.21
C ALA A 26 -7.52 18.75 -17.36
N PRO A 27 -6.79 19.81 -17.77
CA PRO A 27 -5.67 20.31 -17.00
C PRO A 27 -6.12 20.61 -15.57
N LEU A 28 -5.29 20.23 -14.60
CA LEU A 28 -5.55 20.51 -13.19
C LEU A 28 -5.74 22.02 -13.01
N PRO A 29 -6.66 22.47 -12.13
CA PRO A 29 -6.87 23.90 -11.88
C PRO A 29 -5.55 24.59 -11.53
N GLY A 30 -5.15 25.59 -12.31
CA GLY A 30 -3.92 26.37 -12.12
C GLY A 30 -2.75 26.07 -13.06
N ILE A 31 -2.93 25.26 -14.10
CA ILE A 31 -1.89 24.96 -15.11
C ILE A 31 -2.27 25.59 -16.46
N THR A 32 -1.47 26.55 -16.93
CA THR A 32 -1.58 27.13 -18.29
C THR A 32 -0.53 26.46 -19.18
N VAL A 33 -0.97 25.80 -20.25
CA VAL A 33 -0.06 25.16 -21.23
C VAL A 33 0.31 26.19 -22.28
N HIS A 34 1.59 26.57 -22.37
CA HIS A 34 2.11 27.39 -23.47
C HIS A 34 2.87 26.53 -24.47
N GLY A 35 2.47 26.58 -25.74
CA GLY A 35 3.11 25.84 -26.82
C GLY A 35 4.44 26.47 -27.24
N ASP A 36 5.36 25.59 -27.62
CA ASP A 36 6.63 25.80 -28.31
C ASP A 36 7.79 26.48 -27.54
N ALA A 37 8.65 25.63 -26.97
CA ALA A 37 10.09 25.89 -26.85
C ALA A 37 10.87 24.67 -27.35
N ALA A 38 11.74 24.89 -28.34
CA ALA A 38 12.50 23.89 -29.07
C ALA A 38 13.32 22.93 -28.18
N LEU A 39 13.12 21.63 -28.39
CA LEU A 39 13.79 20.52 -27.70
C LEU A 39 15.26 20.40 -28.13
N ARG A 40 16.19 20.78 -27.26
CA ARG A 40 17.57 20.27 -27.34
C ARG A 40 17.62 18.85 -26.74
N PRO A 41 18.38 17.92 -27.31
CA PRO A 41 18.55 16.59 -26.73
C PRO A 41 19.41 16.71 -25.44
N HIS A 42 18.77 16.53 -24.29
CA HIS A 42 19.44 16.49 -22.99
C HIS A 42 20.10 15.12 -22.75
N PRO A 43 21.26 15.06 -22.07
CA PRO A 43 21.90 13.80 -21.67
C PRO A 43 20.99 12.98 -20.74
N PRO A 44 21.23 11.66 -20.56
CA PRO A 44 20.42 10.81 -19.68
C PRO A 44 20.30 11.46 -18.30
N PHE A 45 19.06 11.75 -17.92
CA PHE A 45 18.74 12.72 -16.87
C PHE A 45 19.28 12.30 -15.50
N GLU A 46 20.36 12.94 -15.04
CA GLU A 46 20.85 12.81 -13.67
C GLU A 46 20.14 13.79 -12.72
N LEU A 47 19.95 13.39 -11.46
CA LEU A 47 19.47 14.29 -10.42
C LEU A 47 20.46 15.45 -10.21
N GLY A 48 19.98 16.69 -10.24
CA GLY A 48 20.79 17.83 -9.82
C GLY A 48 21.25 17.70 -8.36
N ARG A 49 22.49 18.15 -8.06
CA ARG A 49 23.14 18.03 -6.73
C ARG A 49 22.28 18.50 -5.57
N ARG A 50 21.51 19.59 -5.75
CA ARG A 50 20.58 20.10 -4.72
C ARG A 50 19.49 19.07 -4.40
N GLN A 51 18.89 18.47 -5.41
CA GLN A 51 17.84 17.49 -5.24
C GLN A 51 18.38 16.22 -4.59
N GLN A 52 19.54 15.74 -5.03
CA GLN A 52 20.23 14.61 -4.41
C GLN A 52 20.47 14.85 -2.91
N ASN A 53 20.94 16.04 -2.52
CA ASN A 53 21.17 16.39 -1.12
C ASN A 53 19.88 16.42 -0.30
N LEU A 54 18.78 16.96 -0.84
CA LEU A 54 17.49 17.01 -0.15
C LEU A 54 16.93 15.59 0.09
N LEU A 55 16.93 14.75 -0.94
CA LEU A 55 16.46 13.37 -0.82
C LEU A 55 17.36 12.56 0.11
N ALA A 56 18.68 12.66 -0.02
CA ALA A 56 19.62 12.00 0.87
C ALA A 56 19.46 12.45 2.33
N GLY A 57 19.18 13.73 2.57
CA GLY A 57 18.96 14.29 3.90
C GLY A 57 17.80 13.64 4.64
N VAL A 58 16.69 13.39 3.94
CA VAL A 58 15.54 12.65 4.49
C VAL A 58 15.92 11.19 4.71
N LEU A 59 16.41 10.50 3.67
CA LEU A 59 16.65 9.05 3.71
C LEU A 59 17.69 8.62 4.76
N ARG A 60 18.74 9.40 4.99
CA ARG A 60 19.77 9.12 6.00
C ARG A 60 19.24 9.12 7.44
N GLN A 61 18.04 9.62 7.69
CA GLN A 61 17.44 9.67 9.02
C GLN A 61 16.33 8.63 9.21
N VAL A 62 15.98 7.89 8.15
CA VAL A 62 14.90 6.90 8.19
C VAL A 62 15.44 5.59 8.73
N PRO A 63 14.93 5.06 9.85
CA PRO A 63 15.37 3.76 10.34
C PRO A 63 14.96 2.64 9.37
N VAL A 64 15.93 1.81 8.99
CA VAL A 64 15.69 0.51 8.38
C VAL A 64 15.57 -0.52 9.50
N VAL A 65 14.44 -1.21 9.54
CA VAL A 65 14.09 -2.22 10.54
C VAL A 65 14.51 -3.58 10.02
N ARG A 66 15.55 -4.15 10.64
CA ARG A 66 16.02 -5.52 10.41
C ARG A 66 15.49 -6.40 11.55
N ASP A 67 16.19 -7.50 11.85
CA ASP A 67 15.86 -8.41 12.93
C ASP A 67 15.92 -7.72 14.31
N GLY A 68 14.79 -7.14 14.71
CA GLY A 68 14.60 -6.44 15.99
C GLY A 68 15.31 -5.08 16.12
N THR A 69 16.28 -4.78 15.25
CA THR A 69 17.06 -3.54 15.27
C THR A 69 16.53 -2.52 14.26
N ALA A 70 16.58 -1.24 14.62
CA ALA A 70 16.22 -0.14 13.73
C ALA A 70 17.39 0.84 13.68
N ALA A 71 18.02 0.97 12.53
CA ALA A 71 19.19 1.83 12.33
C ALA A 71 19.08 2.59 11.00
N PRO A 72 19.67 3.80 10.88
CA PRO A 72 19.76 4.48 9.60
C PRO A 72 20.37 3.61 8.49
N PRO A 73 19.97 3.79 7.21
CA PRO A 73 20.60 3.09 6.11
C PRO A 73 22.06 3.56 5.96
N PRO A 74 22.99 2.65 5.58
CA PRO A 74 24.34 3.04 5.20
C PRO A 74 24.33 4.09 4.09
N ALA A 75 25.29 5.01 4.10
CA ALA A 75 25.39 6.05 3.08
C ALA A 75 25.48 5.48 1.66
N ALA A 76 26.16 4.34 1.49
CA ALA A 76 26.28 3.65 0.21
C ALA A 76 24.92 3.15 -0.31
N GLU A 77 24.05 2.63 0.56
CA GLU A 77 22.70 2.19 0.20
C GLU A 77 21.85 3.38 -0.28
N VAL A 78 21.95 4.52 0.42
CA VAL A 78 21.27 5.76 0.00
C VAL A 78 21.78 6.25 -1.35
N GLN A 79 23.09 6.24 -1.59
CA GLN A 79 23.64 6.65 -2.88
C GLN A 79 23.25 5.70 -4.02
N GLN A 80 23.26 4.39 -3.77
CA GLN A 80 22.82 3.39 -4.73
C GLN A 80 21.34 3.53 -5.07
N ALA A 81 20.49 3.84 -4.10
CA ALA A 81 19.06 4.07 -4.35
C ALA A 81 18.85 5.35 -5.18
N LEU A 82 19.61 6.42 -4.88
CA LEU A 82 19.53 7.69 -5.61
C LEU A 82 20.08 7.59 -7.04
N SER A 83 21.12 6.79 -7.29
CA SER A 83 21.65 6.61 -8.65
C SER A 83 20.69 5.88 -9.60
N ARG A 84 19.74 5.13 -9.04
CA ARG A 84 18.66 4.46 -9.78
C ARG A 84 17.40 5.32 -9.93
N PHE A 85 17.34 6.46 -9.23
CA PHE A 85 16.19 7.34 -9.28
C PHE A 85 16.16 8.10 -10.60
N ARG A 86 15.04 7.98 -11.33
CA ARG A 86 14.82 8.74 -12.55
C ARG A 86 14.17 10.09 -12.22
N PRO A 87 14.82 11.22 -12.51
CA PRO A 87 14.20 12.54 -12.36
C PRO A 87 13.04 12.70 -13.37
N ALA A 88 12.24 13.76 -13.18
CA ALA A 88 11.23 14.13 -14.17
C ALA A 88 11.94 14.53 -15.47
N ALA A 89 11.27 14.32 -16.60
CA ALA A 89 11.71 14.92 -17.84
C ALA A 89 11.75 16.46 -17.69
N PRO A 90 12.74 17.15 -18.29
CA PRO A 90 12.80 18.60 -18.27
C PRO A 90 11.54 19.23 -18.83
N GLY A 91 11.09 20.31 -18.22
CA GLY A 91 9.87 21.04 -18.63
C GLY A 91 9.11 21.63 -17.45
N GLU A 92 7.89 22.08 -17.70
CA GLU A 92 7.06 22.81 -16.72
C GLU A 92 6.79 22.02 -15.44
N LEU A 93 6.69 20.69 -15.54
CA LEU A 93 6.41 19.81 -14.40
C LEU A 93 7.66 19.47 -13.57
N GLU A 94 8.86 19.75 -14.06
CA GLU A 94 10.11 19.37 -13.39
C GLU A 94 10.26 20.10 -12.05
N GLY A 95 10.00 21.41 -12.02
CA GLY A 95 10.07 22.24 -10.82
C GLY A 95 9.08 21.80 -9.75
N ALA A 96 7.82 21.57 -10.15
CA ALA A 96 6.78 21.08 -9.25
C ALA A 96 7.14 19.70 -8.67
N ALA A 97 7.61 18.78 -9.51
CA ALA A 97 8.02 17.45 -9.08
C ALA A 97 9.24 17.50 -8.14
N ASN A 98 10.22 18.36 -8.42
CA ASN A 98 11.39 18.56 -7.56
C ASN A 98 11.03 19.10 -6.17
N GLN A 99 10.02 19.97 -6.07
CA GLN A 99 9.51 20.44 -4.77
C GLN A 99 8.66 19.39 -4.06
N PHE A 100 7.86 18.62 -4.80
CA PHE A 100 6.93 17.64 -4.25
C PHE A 100 7.63 16.41 -3.65
N ARG A 101 8.63 15.84 -4.34
CA ARG A 101 9.31 14.60 -3.92
C ARG A 101 9.86 14.64 -2.49
N PRO A 102 10.71 15.61 -2.08
CA PRO A 102 11.25 15.65 -0.72
C PRO A 102 10.15 15.89 0.32
N ARG A 103 9.12 16.67 -0.02
CA ARG A 103 7.95 16.92 0.82
C ARG A 103 7.14 15.65 1.07
N LEU A 104 6.93 14.85 0.03
CA LEU A 104 6.25 13.56 0.16
C LEU A 104 7.07 12.58 1.01
N LEU A 105 8.38 12.46 0.77
CA LEU A 105 9.24 11.59 1.60
C LEU A 105 9.23 12.03 3.07
N GLU A 106 9.30 13.33 3.33
CA GLU A 106 9.19 13.87 4.69
C GLU A 106 7.83 13.52 5.34
N ALA A 107 6.74 13.60 4.57
CA ALA A 107 5.41 13.24 5.04
C ALA A 107 5.27 11.75 5.39
N LEU A 108 5.90 10.89 4.59
CA LEU A 108 5.86 9.44 4.71
C LEU A 108 6.74 8.92 5.86
N VAL A 109 8.00 9.36 5.91
CA VAL A 109 9.05 8.74 6.74
C VAL A 109 9.94 9.73 7.49
N GLY A 110 9.66 11.02 7.39
CA GLY A 110 10.42 12.07 8.07
C GLY A 110 10.37 11.99 9.61
N PRO A 111 11.18 12.79 10.33
CA PRO A 111 11.19 12.81 11.79
C PRO A 111 9.80 13.03 12.42
N GLU A 112 8.97 13.89 11.83
CA GLU A 112 7.61 14.11 12.31
C GLU A 112 6.76 12.82 12.22
N ALA A 113 6.85 12.11 11.10
CA ALA A 113 6.14 10.85 10.87
C ALA A 113 6.45 9.79 11.93
N ARG A 114 7.70 9.71 12.36
CA ARG A 114 8.14 8.74 13.36
C ARG A 114 7.80 9.13 14.79
N ARG A 115 7.70 10.43 15.09
CA ARG A 115 7.35 10.93 16.43
C ARG A 115 5.85 10.82 16.69
N THR A 116 5.01 11.23 15.73
CA THR A 116 3.56 11.37 15.96
C THR A 116 2.71 10.42 15.12
N GLY A 117 3.23 9.86 14.03
CA GLY A 117 2.47 9.02 13.10
C GLY A 117 2.55 7.52 13.37
N TYR A 118 3.09 7.10 14.52
CA TYR A 118 3.21 5.69 14.88
C TYR A 118 4.04 4.86 13.86
N ILE A 119 4.92 5.53 13.12
CA ILE A 119 5.84 4.93 12.15
C ILE A 119 7.10 4.42 12.87
N ARG A 120 7.50 3.18 12.57
CA ARG A 120 8.75 2.61 13.04
C ARG A 120 9.89 2.87 12.05
N GLY A 121 9.64 2.66 10.77
CA GLY A 121 10.68 2.76 9.74
C GLY A 121 10.33 2.00 8.47
N LEU A 122 11.35 1.44 7.84
CA LEU A 122 11.29 0.80 6.53
C LEU A 122 11.87 -0.62 6.59
N PRO A 123 11.37 -1.60 5.82
CA PRO A 123 12.07 -2.88 5.68
C PRO A 123 13.36 -2.73 4.86
N PRO A 124 14.26 -3.72 4.90
CA PRO A 124 15.47 -3.71 4.08
C PRO A 124 15.14 -3.65 2.59
N GLY A 125 15.95 -2.91 1.82
CA GLY A 125 15.84 -2.89 0.36
C GLY A 125 14.67 -2.10 -0.23
N VAL A 126 13.86 -1.41 0.58
CA VAL A 126 12.66 -0.67 0.11
C VAL A 126 12.96 0.74 -0.44
N LEU A 127 14.16 1.28 -0.19
CA LEU A 127 14.49 2.67 -0.54
C LEU A 127 14.29 2.97 -2.03
N PRO A 128 14.69 2.10 -2.98
CA PRO A 128 14.42 2.33 -4.40
C PRO A 128 12.92 2.39 -4.74
N GLN A 129 12.09 1.54 -4.13
CA GLN A 129 10.63 1.50 -4.31
C GLN A 129 10.01 2.77 -3.75
N LEU A 130 10.45 3.22 -2.57
CA LEU A 130 9.97 4.45 -1.95
C LEU A 130 10.32 5.68 -2.78
N LEU A 131 11.55 5.75 -3.27
CA LEU A 131 11.99 6.79 -4.19
C LEU A 131 11.18 6.76 -5.49
N SER A 132 11.00 5.58 -6.09
CA SER A 132 10.17 5.41 -7.30
C SER A 132 8.74 5.86 -7.07
N ALA A 133 8.13 5.52 -5.94
CA ALA A 133 6.79 5.97 -5.57
C ALA A 133 6.73 7.49 -5.37
N ALA A 134 7.75 8.10 -4.75
CA ALA A 134 7.82 9.55 -4.63
C ALA A 134 7.98 10.25 -5.98
N GLY A 135 8.74 9.64 -6.90
CA GLY A 135 8.89 10.09 -8.28
C GLY A 135 7.57 10.07 -9.03
N ARG A 136 6.90 8.91 -9.10
CA ARG A 136 5.61 8.74 -9.78
C ARG A 136 4.48 9.54 -9.12
N GLY A 137 4.51 9.63 -7.78
CA GLY A 137 3.51 10.35 -7.00
C GLY A 137 3.49 11.85 -7.27
N ALA A 138 4.56 12.42 -7.85
CA ALA A 138 4.58 13.80 -8.30
C ALA A 138 3.58 14.07 -9.44
N GLU A 139 3.29 13.07 -10.25
CA GLU A 139 2.47 13.19 -11.47
C GLU A 139 1.14 12.43 -11.36
N ARG A 140 1.02 11.53 -10.38
CA ARG A 140 -0.11 10.61 -10.24
C ARG A 140 -0.74 10.70 -8.85
N PRO A 141 -2.04 10.37 -8.70
CA PRO A 141 -2.67 10.23 -7.39
C PRO A 141 -1.89 9.25 -6.50
N ILE A 142 -2.00 9.40 -5.18
CA ILE A 142 -1.36 8.51 -4.20
C ILE A 142 -2.45 7.72 -3.50
N ALA A 143 -2.23 6.44 -3.30
CA ALA A 143 -3.06 5.60 -2.45
C ALA A 143 -2.21 4.99 -1.33
N LEU A 144 -2.66 5.15 -0.08
CA LEU A 144 -2.10 4.48 1.08
C LEU A 144 -2.90 3.21 1.30
N ARG A 145 -2.25 2.06 1.19
CA ARG A 145 -2.89 0.75 1.25
C ARG A 145 -2.66 0.09 2.61
N VAL A 146 -3.72 -0.37 3.25
CA VAL A 146 -3.68 -1.21 4.45
C VAL A 146 -4.42 -2.50 4.14
N VAL A 147 -3.79 -3.65 4.42
CA VAL A 147 -4.37 -4.96 4.12
C VAL A 147 -4.68 -5.71 5.40
N TYR A 148 -5.89 -6.27 5.47
CA TYR A 148 -6.36 -7.17 6.51
C TYR A 148 -6.54 -8.55 5.89
N GLY A 149 -5.80 -9.54 6.41
CA GLY A 149 -5.96 -10.94 6.01
C GLY A 149 -7.18 -11.61 6.67
N ALA A 150 -7.54 -12.77 6.13
CA ALA A 150 -8.59 -13.62 6.67
C ALA A 150 -8.26 -14.16 8.07
N THR A 151 -9.25 -14.17 8.96
CA THR A 151 -9.18 -14.78 10.29
C THR A 151 -10.57 -15.23 10.72
N ARG A 152 -10.65 -16.29 11.52
CA ARG A 152 -11.91 -16.78 12.11
C ARG A 152 -12.44 -15.87 13.21
N ARG A 153 -11.55 -15.11 13.83
CA ARG A 153 -11.88 -14.11 14.85
C ARG A 153 -10.99 -12.90 14.65
N LEU A 154 -11.60 -11.74 14.41
CA LEU A 154 -10.85 -10.51 14.28
C LEU A 154 -10.48 -9.97 15.65
N PRO A 155 -9.23 -9.54 15.84
CA PRO A 155 -8.81 -8.92 17.07
C PRO A 155 -9.25 -7.46 17.12
N LEU A 156 -9.56 -6.96 18.30
CA LEU A 156 -9.97 -5.57 18.53
C LEU A 156 -8.91 -4.58 18.04
N ARG A 157 -7.61 -4.92 18.14
CA ARG A 157 -6.52 -4.09 17.62
C ARG A 157 -6.55 -3.91 16.09
N ALA A 158 -7.38 -4.66 15.36
CA ALA A 158 -7.65 -4.37 13.95
C ALA A 158 -8.12 -2.93 13.74
N LEU A 159 -8.86 -2.35 14.71
CA LEU A 159 -9.34 -0.97 14.61
C LEU A 159 -8.21 0.07 14.69
N SER A 160 -7.13 -0.21 15.43
CA SER A 160 -5.99 0.71 15.52
C SER A 160 -5.07 0.64 14.29
N TYR A 161 -5.14 -0.45 13.53
CA TYR A 161 -4.20 -0.74 12.45
C TYR A 161 -4.28 0.26 11.28
N VAL A 162 -5.45 0.84 11.04
CA VAL A 162 -5.65 1.87 10.00
C VAL A 162 -5.14 3.26 10.40
N ILE A 163 -5.05 3.56 11.70
CA ILE A 163 -4.80 4.92 12.21
C ILE A 163 -3.46 5.49 11.69
N PRO A 164 -2.34 4.74 11.61
CA PRO A 164 -1.09 5.27 11.04
C PRO A 164 -1.25 5.72 9.59
N ALA A 165 -2.04 5.02 8.77
CA ALA A 165 -2.33 5.42 7.40
C ALA A 165 -3.18 6.71 7.36
N VAL A 166 -4.14 6.87 8.28
CA VAL A 166 -4.92 8.12 8.43
C VAL A 166 -4.00 9.31 8.77
N HIS A 167 -3.14 9.17 9.78
CA HIS A 167 -2.18 10.22 10.14
C HIS A 167 -1.22 10.54 9.00
N MET A 168 -0.78 9.51 8.27
CA MET A 168 0.05 9.68 7.09
C MET A 168 -0.69 10.44 5.99
N ALA A 169 -1.96 10.12 5.73
CA ALA A 169 -2.78 10.83 4.75
C ALA A 169 -2.96 12.32 5.09
N GLN A 170 -3.28 12.62 6.35
CA GLN A 170 -3.40 13.98 6.85
C GLN A 170 -2.08 14.76 6.73
N ARG A 171 -0.95 14.11 7.01
CA ARG A 171 0.38 14.72 6.86
C ARG A 171 0.72 14.99 5.38
N ILE A 172 0.45 14.04 4.49
CA ILE A 172 0.62 14.24 3.04
C ILE A 172 -0.23 15.41 2.57
N GLN A 173 -1.51 15.47 2.94
CA GLN A 173 -2.39 16.59 2.58
C GLN A 173 -1.83 17.92 3.08
N ARG A 174 -1.42 18.01 4.35
CA ARG A 174 -0.87 19.25 4.90
C ARG A 174 0.42 19.71 4.19
N ILE A 175 1.36 18.79 3.96
CA ILE A 175 2.69 19.14 3.44
C ILE A 175 2.68 19.34 1.93
N THR A 176 1.86 18.58 1.21
CA THR A 176 1.85 18.55 -0.26
C THR A 176 0.62 19.20 -0.89
N GLN A 177 -0.39 19.56 -0.09
CA GLN A 177 -1.69 20.08 -0.52
C GLN A 177 -2.47 19.11 -1.43
N ARG A 178 -2.12 17.81 -1.40
CA ARG A 178 -2.76 16.75 -2.19
C ARG A 178 -3.29 15.65 -1.28
N THR A 179 -4.57 15.32 -1.44
CA THR A 179 -5.24 14.33 -0.60
C THR A 179 -4.94 12.94 -1.15
N PRO A 180 -4.20 12.08 -0.42
CA PRO A 180 -4.05 10.70 -0.84
C PRO A 180 -5.35 9.93 -0.56
N HIS A 181 -5.57 8.88 -1.35
CA HIS A 181 -6.65 7.94 -1.13
C HIS A 181 -6.27 6.91 -0.05
N LEU A 182 -7.18 6.58 0.87
CA LEU A 182 -7.01 5.44 1.78
C LEU A 182 -7.64 4.18 1.18
N GLU A 183 -6.81 3.19 0.84
CA GLU A 183 -7.26 1.90 0.30
C GLU A 183 -7.16 0.83 1.39
N ILE A 184 -8.29 0.44 1.97
CA ILE A 184 -8.35 -0.57 3.02
C ILE A 184 -8.84 -1.88 2.39
N VAL A 185 -7.98 -2.89 2.31
CA VAL A 185 -8.33 -4.16 1.67
C VAL A 185 -8.64 -5.21 2.74
N LEU A 186 -9.81 -5.83 2.62
CA LEU A 186 -10.29 -6.96 3.41
C LEU A 186 -10.18 -8.24 2.56
N MET A 187 -9.06 -8.95 2.70
CA MET A 187 -8.72 -10.14 1.90
C MET A 187 -9.37 -11.38 2.50
N GLY A 188 -10.63 -11.61 2.15
CA GLY A 188 -11.48 -12.67 2.67
C GLY A 188 -11.42 -13.96 1.85
N HIS A 189 -11.67 -13.87 0.55
CA HIS A 189 -11.82 -15.06 -0.31
C HIS A 189 -10.47 -15.76 -0.54
N ILE A 190 -9.46 -15.03 -1.02
CA ILE A 190 -8.10 -15.53 -1.19
C ILE A 190 -7.52 -15.98 0.16
N GLY A 191 -7.74 -15.18 1.20
CA GLY A 191 -7.28 -15.48 2.54
C GLY A 191 -7.89 -16.77 3.09
N SER A 192 -9.19 -17.00 2.90
CA SER A 192 -9.89 -18.22 3.32
C SER A 192 -9.38 -19.44 2.54
N GLY A 193 -9.26 -19.33 1.22
CA GLY A 193 -8.78 -20.42 0.37
C GLY A 193 -7.36 -20.86 0.69
N VAL A 194 -6.43 -19.90 0.84
CA VAL A 194 -5.04 -20.21 1.19
C VAL A 194 -4.92 -20.78 2.60
N ASN A 195 -5.64 -20.23 3.57
CA ASN A 195 -5.52 -20.67 4.98
C ASN A 195 -6.49 -21.80 5.36
N GLN A 196 -7.27 -22.31 4.40
CA GLN A 196 -8.30 -23.34 4.62
C GLN A 196 -9.28 -22.96 5.75
N LEU A 197 -9.71 -21.70 5.77
CA LEU A 197 -10.64 -21.18 6.78
C LEU A 197 -12.09 -21.27 6.26
N PRO A 198 -13.08 -21.43 7.14
CA PRO A 198 -14.48 -21.37 6.75
C PRO A 198 -14.83 -19.98 6.20
N GLU A 199 -15.22 -19.92 4.93
CA GLU A 199 -15.42 -18.65 4.21
C GLU A 199 -16.53 -17.80 4.84
N ASP A 200 -17.63 -18.41 5.28
CA ASP A 200 -18.75 -17.71 5.93
C ASP A 200 -18.32 -17.03 7.25
N GLU A 201 -17.54 -17.73 8.09
CA GLU A 201 -17.03 -17.16 9.34
C GLU A 201 -16.10 -15.97 9.08
N VAL A 202 -15.20 -16.11 8.11
CA VAL A 202 -14.28 -15.03 7.71
C VAL A 202 -15.05 -13.84 7.14
N ALA A 203 -16.04 -14.09 6.28
CA ALA A 203 -16.86 -13.05 5.67
C ALA A 203 -17.64 -12.25 6.72
N ASP A 204 -18.19 -12.91 7.74
CA ASP A 204 -18.91 -12.26 8.84
C ASP A 204 -18.00 -11.35 9.68
N GLU A 205 -16.80 -11.81 10.01
CA GLU A 205 -15.82 -11.01 10.74
C GLU A 205 -15.36 -9.81 9.89
N LEU A 206 -14.99 -10.01 8.62
CA LEU A 206 -14.57 -8.91 7.75
C LEU A 206 -15.69 -7.90 7.49
N ARG A 207 -16.96 -8.33 7.38
CA ARG A 207 -18.11 -7.43 7.28
C ARG A 207 -18.28 -6.59 8.54
N LEU A 208 -18.10 -7.20 9.73
CA LEU A 208 -18.11 -6.47 11.00
C LEU A 208 -17.03 -5.38 11.02
N LEU A 209 -15.80 -5.72 10.61
CA LEU A 209 -14.70 -4.76 10.53
C LEU A 209 -14.96 -3.66 9.51
N GLY A 210 -15.40 -4.02 8.30
CA GLY A 210 -15.68 -3.07 7.22
C GLY A 210 -16.69 -2.00 7.66
N ARG A 211 -17.82 -2.42 8.24
CA ARG A 211 -18.84 -1.49 8.77
C ARG A 211 -18.30 -0.62 9.91
N THR A 212 -17.55 -1.22 10.83
CA THR A 212 -16.97 -0.50 11.96
C THR A 212 -15.97 0.56 11.48
N LEU A 213 -15.08 0.20 10.56
CA LEU A 213 -14.12 1.13 9.96
C LEU A 213 -14.82 2.24 9.16
N ALA A 214 -15.87 1.92 8.39
CA ALA A 214 -16.63 2.91 7.63
C ALA A 214 -17.22 4.02 8.51
N ARG A 215 -17.67 3.68 9.72
CA ARG A 215 -18.18 4.64 10.72
C ARG A 215 -17.08 5.34 11.51
N LEU A 216 -15.96 4.65 11.72
CA LEU A 216 -14.82 5.14 12.48
C LEU A 216 -13.97 6.16 11.71
N LEU A 217 -13.78 5.97 10.40
CA LEU A 217 -12.95 6.83 9.55
C LEU A 217 -13.36 8.31 9.57
N PRO A 218 -14.66 8.67 9.48
CA PRO A 218 -15.10 10.07 9.64
C PRO A 218 -14.75 10.68 10.99
N LEU A 219 -14.80 9.90 12.07
CA LEU A 219 -14.41 10.34 13.42
C LEU A 219 -12.92 10.63 13.52
N LEU A 220 -12.10 9.96 12.69
CA LEU A 220 -10.68 10.24 12.53
C LEU A 220 -10.38 11.36 11.51
N GLY A 221 -11.41 12.05 11.00
CA GLY A 221 -11.26 13.14 10.05
C GLY A 221 -11.10 12.70 8.59
N VAL A 222 -11.35 11.43 8.27
CA VAL A 222 -11.39 10.94 6.88
C VAL A 222 -12.83 10.97 6.38
N LYS A 223 -13.23 12.09 5.79
CA LYS A 223 -14.59 12.27 5.25
C LYS A 223 -14.76 11.72 3.84
N ASP A 224 -13.73 11.91 3.01
CA ASP A 224 -13.71 11.52 1.61
C ASP A 224 -12.39 10.85 1.26
N GLY A 225 -12.34 10.22 0.08
CA GLY A 225 -11.09 9.68 -0.44
C GLY A 225 -10.64 8.40 0.26
N PHE A 226 -11.58 7.52 0.61
CA PHE A 226 -11.26 6.17 1.07
C PHE A 226 -12.11 5.12 0.33
N GLY A 227 -11.65 3.89 0.37
CA GLY A 227 -12.37 2.70 -0.05
C GLY A 227 -12.05 1.53 0.89
N ILE A 228 -13.08 0.83 1.34
CA ILE A 228 -12.96 -0.47 2.01
C ILE A 228 -13.30 -1.51 0.95
N LEU A 229 -12.29 -2.25 0.51
CA LEU A 229 -12.33 -3.13 -0.64
C LEU A 229 -12.27 -4.59 -0.23
N THR A 230 -12.87 -5.48 -1.02
CA THR A 230 -12.88 -6.93 -0.78
C THR A 230 -12.66 -7.72 -2.06
N ASP A 231 -12.23 -8.97 -1.93
CA ASP A 231 -11.84 -9.89 -3.00
C ASP A 231 -12.88 -11.01 -3.26
N ARG A 232 -14.16 -10.79 -2.88
CA ARG A 232 -15.28 -11.78 -2.86
C ARG A 232 -15.55 -12.60 -4.14
N ARG A 233 -14.83 -12.35 -5.24
CA ARG A 233 -14.98 -13.04 -6.54
C ARG A 233 -13.65 -13.38 -7.22
N ALA A 234 -12.55 -13.35 -6.48
CA ALA A 234 -11.24 -13.59 -7.06
C ALA A 234 -10.99 -15.09 -7.25
N ASP A 235 -11.12 -15.60 -8.49
CA ASP A 235 -10.56 -16.91 -8.82
C ASP A 235 -9.03 -16.80 -8.95
N ALA A 236 -8.35 -16.83 -7.80
CA ALA A 236 -6.91 -16.65 -7.72
C ALA A 236 -6.16 -17.98 -7.61
N ALA A 237 -6.84 -19.12 -7.48
CA ALA A 237 -6.17 -20.38 -7.14
C ALA A 237 -5.12 -20.79 -8.19
N ALA A 238 -5.49 -20.68 -9.48
CA ALA A 238 -4.59 -20.95 -10.59
C ALA A 238 -3.43 -19.95 -10.64
N ASP A 239 -3.70 -18.65 -10.46
CA ASP A 239 -2.68 -17.60 -10.46
C ASP A 239 -1.69 -17.74 -9.31
N LEU A 240 -2.16 -18.13 -8.12
CA LEU A 240 -1.30 -18.39 -6.97
C LEU A 240 -0.39 -19.59 -7.20
N ALA A 241 -0.93 -20.67 -7.78
CA ALA A 241 -0.17 -21.87 -8.10
C ALA A 241 0.88 -21.60 -9.20
N ASP A 242 0.50 -20.90 -10.26
CA ASP A 242 1.43 -20.46 -11.32
C ASP A 242 2.53 -19.56 -10.73
N LEU A 243 2.17 -18.56 -9.94
CA LEU A 243 3.14 -17.63 -9.36
C LEU A 243 4.11 -18.34 -8.42
N ALA A 244 3.61 -19.21 -7.54
CA ALA A 244 4.44 -20.04 -6.66
C ALA A 244 5.34 -21.00 -7.46
N GLY A 245 4.81 -21.60 -8.53
CA GLY A 245 5.53 -22.54 -9.39
C GLY A 245 6.64 -21.91 -10.23
N ARG A 246 6.66 -20.59 -10.39
CA ARG A 246 7.72 -19.89 -11.11
C ARG A 246 8.99 -19.70 -10.29
N LEU A 247 8.93 -19.74 -8.95
CA LEU A 247 10.13 -19.63 -8.11
C LEU A 247 11.14 -20.73 -8.45
N ASP A 248 12.40 -20.35 -8.64
CA ASP A 248 13.50 -21.32 -8.69
C ASP A 248 13.74 -21.96 -7.31
N ALA A 249 14.58 -22.98 -7.27
CA ALA A 249 14.84 -23.75 -6.06
C ALA A 249 15.44 -22.90 -4.92
N GLU A 250 16.29 -21.93 -5.23
CA GLU A 250 16.94 -21.06 -4.25
C GLU A 250 15.93 -20.10 -3.63
N ASN A 251 15.17 -19.38 -4.46
CA ASN A 251 14.13 -18.47 -4.02
C ASN A 251 13.01 -19.20 -3.27
N ARG A 252 12.64 -20.41 -3.71
CA ARG A 252 11.66 -21.26 -3.00
C ARG A 252 12.14 -21.58 -1.58
N ALA A 253 13.38 -22.05 -1.43
CA ALA A 253 13.95 -22.36 -0.11
C ALA A 253 13.98 -21.12 0.80
N GLU A 254 14.32 -19.96 0.25
CA GLU A 254 14.37 -18.72 1.00
C GLU A 254 12.98 -18.23 1.44
N VAL A 255 11.95 -18.33 0.58
CA VAL A 255 10.56 -18.02 0.96
C VAL A 255 10.11 -18.90 2.13
N LEU A 256 10.37 -20.21 2.05
CA LEU A 256 10.03 -21.15 3.13
C LEU A 256 10.76 -20.81 4.43
N ARG A 257 12.04 -20.42 4.36
CA ARG A 257 12.82 -20.00 5.52
C ARG A 257 12.28 -18.72 6.15
N LEU A 258 11.96 -17.70 5.35
CA LEU A 258 11.44 -16.41 5.83
C LEU A 258 10.06 -16.54 6.49
N LEU A 259 9.22 -17.42 5.94
CA LEU A 259 7.83 -17.63 6.37
C LEU A 259 7.63 -18.82 7.32
N ALA A 260 8.71 -19.49 7.72
CA ALA A 260 8.64 -20.64 8.62
C ALA A 260 7.80 -20.35 9.88
N GLY A 261 6.73 -21.12 10.08
CA GLY A 261 5.82 -20.97 11.23
C GLY A 261 4.97 -19.71 11.23
N ARG A 262 4.86 -18.99 10.11
CA ARG A 262 3.97 -17.83 9.93
C ARG A 262 2.67 -18.24 9.26
N GLY A 263 1.58 -17.54 9.60
CA GLY A 263 0.25 -17.77 9.01
C GLY A 263 -0.44 -19.09 9.42
N GLY A 264 0.19 -19.92 10.25
CA GLY A 264 -0.37 -21.23 10.62
C GLY A 264 -0.28 -22.28 9.51
N SER A 265 0.58 -22.04 8.50
CA SER A 265 0.73 -22.93 7.35
C SER A 265 1.09 -24.36 7.78
N GLN A 266 0.40 -25.34 7.20
CA GLN A 266 0.56 -26.77 7.48
C GLN A 266 1.40 -27.49 6.41
N SER A 267 1.70 -26.82 5.29
CA SER A 267 2.51 -27.36 4.20
C SER A 267 3.37 -26.30 3.52
N GLU A 268 4.40 -26.75 2.79
CA GLU A 268 5.19 -25.88 1.93
C GLU A 268 4.34 -25.21 0.84
N ASP A 269 3.48 -25.99 0.17
CA ASP A 269 2.60 -25.48 -0.89
C ASP A 269 1.69 -24.37 -0.38
N GLN A 270 1.12 -24.54 0.81
CA GLN A 270 0.33 -23.49 1.47
C GLN A 270 1.17 -22.23 1.74
N THR A 271 2.39 -22.41 2.26
CA THR A 271 3.31 -21.30 2.54
C THR A 271 3.67 -20.51 1.26
N LEU A 272 3.89 -21.22 0.15
CA LEU A 272 4.24 -20.62 -1.14
C LEU A 272 3.05 -19.92 -1.79
N ARG A 273 1.84 -20.48 -1.70
CA ARG A 273 0.61 -19.81 -2.15
C ARG A 273 0.32 -18.58 -1.30
N TYR A 274 0.58 -18.64 0.00
CA TYR A 274 0.45 -17.50 0.90
C TYR A 274 1.44 -16.37 0.55
N ALA A 275 2.68 -16.73 0.23
CA ALA A 275 3.67 -15.81 -0.31
C ALA A 275 3.22 -15.18 -1.65
N ALA A 276 2.71 -16.00 -2.57
CA ALA A 276 2.19 -15.56 -3.86
C ALA A 276 1.00 -14.60 -3.72
N ALA A 277 0.13 -14.81 -2.72
CA ALA A 277 -1.01 -13.93 -2.47
C ALA A 277 -0.58 -12.50 -2.13
N HIS A 278 0.49 -12.34 -1.35
CA HIS A 278 1.05 -11.01 -1.09
C HIS A 278 1.60 -10.35 -2.36
N VAL A 279 2.19 -11.10 -3.28
CA VAL A 279 2.68 -10.55 -4.56
C VAL A 279 1.51 -10.15 -5.46
N LEU A 280 0.51 -11.03 -5.60
CA LEU A 280 -0.65 -10.79 -6.44
C LEU A 280 -1.41 -9.54 -5.98
N LEU A 281 -1.59 -9.40 -4.66
CA LEU A 281 -2.30 -8.29 -4.06
C LEU A 281 -1.50 -6.98 -4.11
N HIS A 282 -0.24 -6.99 -3.68
CA HIS A 282 0.50 -5.74 -3.47
C HIS A 282 1.20 -5.21 -4.73
N ASP A 283 1.56 -6.08 -5.68
CA ASP A 283 2.49 -5.74 -6.75
C ASP A 283 1.94 -5.89 -8.17
N ARG A 284 0.91 -6.73 -8.37
CA ARG A 284 0.44 -7.07 -9.73
C ARG A 284 -0.94 -6.54 -10.08
N ASP A 285 -1.66 -5.92 -9.13
CA ASP A 285 -3.09 -5.59 -9.27
C ASP A 285 -3.89 -6.78 -9.85
N GLY A 286 -3.43 -8.01 -9.59
CA GLY A 286 -3.98 -9.22 -10.20
C GLY A 286 -5.21 -9.74 -9.47
N VAL A 287 -5.60 -9.09 -8.38
CA VAL A 287 -6.83 -9.38 -7.64
C VAL A 287 -7.84 -8.29 -7.98
N ALA A 288 -8.99 -8.70 -8.53
CA ALA A 288 -10.13 -7.81 -8.67
C ALA A 288 -10.66 -7.45 -7.27
N LEU A 289 -10.63 -6.16 -6.94
CA LEU A 289 -11.10 -5.64 -5.67
C LEU A 289 -12.38 -4.83 -5.87
N GLU A 290 -13.43 -5.17 -5.13
CA GLU A 290 -14.72 -4.49 -5.15
C GLU A 290 -14.87 -3.61 -3.91
N ALA A 291 -15.37 -2.38 -4.06
CA ALA A 291 -15.63 -1.50 -2.93
C ALA A 291 -16.92 -1.92 -2.18
N GLU A 292 -16.77 -2.30 -0.92
CA GLU A 292 -17.90 -2.53 0.00
C GLU A 292 -18.36 -1.22 0.64
N HIS A 293 -17.42 -0.32 0.94
CA HIS A 293 -17.69 1.04 1.40
C HIS A 293 -16.77 2.06 0.72
N GLY A 294 -17.26 3.29 0.54
CA GLY A 294 -16.49 4.36 -0.10
C GLY A 294 -16.34 4.13 -1.61
N ARG A 295 -15.15 4.42 -2.16
CA ARG A 295 -14.85 4.29 -3.59
C ARG A 295 -13.47 3.70 -3.81
N THR A 296 -13.23 3.08 -4.96
CA THR A 296 -11.88 2.65 -5.34
C THR A 296 -10.93 3.83 -5.51
N ALA A 297 -9.63 3.58 -5.37
CA ALA A 297 -8.61 4.57 -5.67
C ALA A 297 -8.71 5.04 -7.14
N PRO A 298 -8.35 6.29 -7.45
CA PRO A 298 -8.28 6.75 -8.83
C PRO A 298 -7.40 5.84 -9.71
N PRO A 299 -7.76 5.59 -10.98
CA PRO A 299 -6.94 4.81 -11.89
C PRO A 299 -5.50 5.34 -11.96
N GLY A 300 -4.53 4.42 -11.97
CA GLY A 300 -3.11 4.76 -12.04
C GLY A 300 -2.51 5.36 -10.75
N ALA A 301 -3.24 5.32 -9.63
CA ALA A 301 -2.70 5.74 -8.33
C ALA A 301 -1.41 4.99 -7.97
N VAL A 302 -0.45 5.72 -7.40
CA VAL A 302 0.78 5.17 -6.86
C VAL A 302 0.51 4.65 -5.46
N ARG A 303 0.61 3.34 -5.29
CA ARG A 303 0.32 2.66 -4.04
C ARG A 303 1.53 2.63 -3.13
N ILE A 304 1.29 2.84 -1.85
CA ILE A 304 2.26 2.76 -0.76
C ILE A 304 1.60 1.91 0.32
N ASP A 305 2.19 0.75 0.61
CA ASP A 305 1.68 -0.15 1.65
C ASP A 305 2.05 0.39 3.04
N VAL A 306 1.13 0.28 3.98
CA VAL A 306 1.31 0.64 5.39
C VAL A 306 0.99 -0.58 6.23
N GLY A 307 1.97 -1.00 7.04
CA GLY A 307 1.98 -2.34 7.62
C GLY A 307 2.64 -2.48 8.98
N GLY A 308 2.48 -3.63 9.63
CA GLY A 308 3.10 -3.99 10.90
C GLY A 308 4.52 -4.50 10.73
N LEU A 309 5.27 -4.61 11.84
CA LEU A 309 6.69 -5.01 11.83
C LEU A 309 6.96 -6.38 11.22
N GLN A 310 6.04 -7.33 11.36
CA GLN A 310 6.19 -8.66 10.77
C GLN A 310 5.98 -8.67 9.25
N GLU A 311 5.35 -7.65 8.68
CA GLU A 311 5.14 -7.56 7.23
C GLU A 311 6.43 -7.30 6.45
N ARG A 312 7.52 -6.95 7.14
CA ARG A 312 8.86 -6.90 6.54
C ARG A 312 9.24 -8.21 5.84
N HIS A 313 8.84 -9.35 6.39
CA HIS A 313 9.13 -10.66 5.81
C HIS A 313 8.34 -10.89 4.52
N PHE A 314 7.09 -10.42 4.45
CA PHE A 314 6.31 -10.47 3.21
C PHE A 314 6.85 -9.49 2.17
N HIS A 315 7.41 -8.35 2.58
CA HIS A 315 8.13 -7.46 1.67
C HIS A 315 9.38 -8.11 1.08
N GLU A 316 10.21 -8.77 1.90
CA GLU A 316 11.38 -9.52 1.44
C GLU A 316 10.98 -10.63 0.47
N VAL A 317 9.95 -11.41 0.81
CA VAL A 317 9.37 -12.43 -0.07
C VAL A 317 8.94 -11.83 -1.41
N ARG A 318 8.24 -10.69 -1.42
CA ARG A 318 7.81 -10.02 -2.66
C ARG A 318 8.97 -9.69 -3.60
N ILE A 319 10.14 -9.32 -3.05
CA ILE A 319 11.35 -9.06 -3.84
C ILE A 319 11.84 -10.33 -4.54
N LEU A 320 11.77 -11.49 -3.89
CA LEU A 320 12.18 -12.78 -4.47
C LEU A 320 11.35 -13.13 -5.71
N PHE A 321 10.04 -12.86 -5.69
CA PHE A 321 9.17 -13.00 -6.87
C PHE A 321 9.41 -11.92 -7.95
N GLY A 322 9.91 -10.74 -7.55
CA GLY A 322 10.20 -9.61 -8.45
C GLY A 322 11.41 -9.83 -9.37
N THR A 323 12.30 -10.78 -9.04
CA THR A 323 13.43 -11.17 -9.89
C THR A 323 13.01 -11.75 -11.25
N GLN A 324 11.74 -12.11 -11.39
CA GLN A 324 11.19 -12.75 -12.58
C GLN A 324 10.28 -11.79 -13.36
N ARG A 325 10.89 -11.08 -14.33
CA ARG A 325 10.26 -10.39 -15.47
C ARG A 325 9.19 -9.32 -15.21
N SER A 326 8.89 -8.92 -13.96
CA SER A 326 8.03 -7.74 -13.74
C SER A 326 8.81 -6.46 -14.00
N THR A 327 8.33 -5.63 -14.92
CA THR A 327 8.87 -4.28 -15.18
C THR A 327 8.35 -3.23 -14.18
N ALA A 328 7.30 -3.56 -13.42
CA ALA A 328 6.73 -2.65 -12.43
C ALA A 328 7.40 -2.84 -11.06
N PRO A 329 7.92 -1.77 -10.43
CA PRO A 329 8.50 -1.85 -9.10
C PRO A 329 7.40 -2.16 -8.07
N SER A 330 7.72 -3.10 -7.18
CA SER A 330 6.91 -3.46 -6.01
C SER A 330 6.49 -2.22 -5.21
N SER A 331 5.25 -2.21 -4.70
CA SER A 331 4.75 -1.11 -3.87
C SER A 331 5.61 -0.96 -2.60
N PRO A 332 6.14 0.22 -2.26
CA PRO A 332 6.94 0.36 -1.05
C PRO A 332 6.11 0.08 0.20
N LEU A 333 6.71 -0.59 1.18
CA LEU A 333 6.13 -0.82 2.50
C LEU A 333 6.70 0.14 3.54
N ILE A 334 5.81 0.82 4.28
CA ILE A 334 6.16 1.60 5.47
C ILE A 334 5.70 0.84 6.71
N LEU A 335 6.65 0.62 7.64
CA LEU A 335 6.40 -0.13 8.87
C LEU A 335 5.93 0.80 9.98
N THR A 336 4.79 0.44 10.56
CA THR A 336 4.21 1.02 11.77
C THR A 336 4.79 0.34 13.02
N ARG A 337 4.47 0.85 14.21
CA ARG A 337 4.90 0.22 15.47
C ARG A 337 4.06 -1.00 15.87
N HIS A 338 3.01 -1.33 15.13
CA HIS A 338 2.25 -2.56 15.35
C HIS A 338 3.17 -3.76 15.21
N SER A 339 3.29 -4.55 16.27
CA SER A 339 4.25 -5.66 16.29
C SER A 339 3.77 -6.83 15.43
N VAL A 340 2.46 -7.06 15.38
CA VAL A 340 1.83 -8.18 14.69
C VAL A 340 0.63 -7.66 13.90
N PRO A 341 0.46 -8.03 12.62
CA PRO A 341 -0.73 -7.68 11.87
C PRO A 341 -2.02 -8.21 12.52
N PRO A 342 -3.16 -7.55 12.30
CA PRO A 342 -4.42 -7.88 12.98
C PRO A 342 -5.13 -9.12 12.42
N TYR A 343 -4.51 -9.91 11.54
CA TYR A 343 -5.08 -11.15 11.01
C TYR A 343 -4.47 -12.41 11.64
N THR A 344 -3.65 -12.25 12.67
CA THR A 344 -3.18 -13.35 13.52
C THR A 344 -3.44 -12.98 14.97
N MET A 345 -4.08 -13.83 15.76
CA MET A 345 -4.20 -13.59 17.20
C MET A 345 -2.78 -13.52 17.80
N ALA A 346 -2.53 -12.57 18.69
CA ALA A 346 -1.21 -12.48 19.33
C ALA A 346 -0.97 -13.75 20.17
N ARG A 347 0.26 -14.30 20.13
CA ARG A 347 0.64 -15.53 20.87
C ARG A 347 0.40 -15.45 22.38
N GLY A 348 0.25 -14.25 22.94
CA GLY A 348 -0.05 -14.02 24.36
C GLY A 348 -1.54 -13.86 24.70
N GLY A 349 -2.44 -13.98 23.71
CA GLY A 349 -3.86 -13.68 23.86
C GLY A 349 -4.23 -12.34 23.21
N ASP A 350 -5.51 -12.21 22.90
CA ASP A 350 -6.07 -11.08 22.18
C ASP A 350 -7.58 -11.06 22.40
N ILE A 351 -8.20 -9.91 22.19
CA ILE A 351 -9.64 -9.73 22.42
C ILE A 351 -10.32 -9.73 21.07
N ALA A 352 -11.31 -10.59 20.86
CA ALA A 352 -12.07 -10.52 19.63
C ALA A 352 -12.85 -9.21 19.58
N LEU A 353 -12.88 -8.57 18.41
CA LEU A 353 -13.65 -7.36 18.16
C LEU A 353 -15.10 -7.56 18.59
N ARG A 354 -15.71 -8.68 18.19
CA ARG A 354 -17.08 -9.04 18.56
C ARG A 354 -17.30 -9.12 20.08
N ASP A 355 -16.39 -9.75 20.82
CA ASP A 355 -16.48 -9.90 22.27
C ASP A 355 -16.39 -8.53 22.98
N TYR A 356 -15.52 -7.64 22.47
CA TYR A 356 -15.45 -6.26 22.98
C TYR A 356 -16.75 -5.50 22.75
N LEU A 357 -17.35 -5.63 21.58
CA LEU A 357 -18.60 -4.96 21.23
C LEU A 357 -19.80 -5.50 22.00
N ALA A 358 -19.77 -6.78 22.37
CA ALA A 358 -20.75 -7.39 23.26
C ALA A 358 -20.59 -6.97 24.73
N GLY A 359 -19.56 -6.18 25.07
CA GLY A 359 -19.27 -5.79 26.45
C GLY A 359 -18.69 -6.93 27.30
N THR A 360 -18.20 -8.01 26.67
CA THR A 360 -17.65 -9.18 27.35
C THR A 360 -16.12 -9.21 27.35
N ALA A 361 -15.47 -8.10 27.00
CA ALA A 361 -14.02 -8.00 27.05
C ALA A 361 -13.48 -8.09 28.49
N PRO A 362 -12.35 -8.78 28.71
CA PRO A 362 -11.71 -8.81 30.02
C PRO A 362 -11.21 -7.42 30.43
N GLU A 363 -11.00 -7.21 31.73
CA GLU A 363 -10.40 -5.98 32.25
C GLU A 363 -8.99 -5.74 31.68
N GLU A 364 -8.59 -4.47 31.51
CA GLU A 364 -7.30 -4.07 30.91
C GLU A 364 -6.09 -4.72 31.62
N ALA A 365 -6.19 -4.93 32.94
CA ALA A 365 -5.13 -5.52 33.76
C ALA A 365 -4.72 -6.91 33.29
N VAL A 366 -5.65 -7.69 32.74
CA VAL A 366 -5.46 -9.08 32.29
C VAL A 366 -5.05 -9.14 30.82
N MET A 367 -5.10 -8.02 30.09
CA MET A 367 -4.77 -7.98 28.66
C MET A 367 -3.26 -8.08 28.42
N PRO A 368 -2.84 -8.79 27.36
CA PRO A 368 -1.43 -8.85 26.97
C PRO A 368 -0.85 -7.47 26.62
N PRO A 369 0.45 -7.21 26.88
CA PRO A 369 1.04 -5.88 26.68
C PRO A 369 0.89 -5.31 25.28
N ALA A 370 1.01 -6.14 24.23
CA ALA A 370 0.87 -5.70 22.84
C ALA A 370 -0.56 -5.22 22.54
N VAL A 371 -1.56 -5.97 22.98
CA VAL A 371 -2.99 -5.61 22.85
C VAL A 371 -3.24 -4.32 23.61
N ARG A 372 -2.79 -4.23 24.86
CA ARG A 372 -2.93 -3.04 25.69
C ARG A 372 -2.33 -1.80 25.04
N HIS A 373 -1.15 -1.93 24.42
CA HIS A 373 -0.50 -0.84 23.74
C HIS A 373 -1.32 -0.33 22.54
N ASP A 374 -1.83 -1.23 21.71
CA ASP A 374 -2.62 -0.90 20.53
C ASP A 374 -4.00 -0.33 20.90
N LEU A 375 -4.63 -0.84 21.97
CA LEU A 375 -5.89 -0.30 22.49
C LEU A 375 -5.71 1.08 23.14
N ARG A 376 -4.60 1.32 23.85
CA ARG A 376 -4.26 2.66 24.31
C ARG A 376 -4.04 3.60 23.14
N TYR A 377 -3.39 3.13 22.08
CA TYR A 377 -3.21 3.91 20.85
C TYR A 377 -4.56 4.28 20.21
N LEU A 378 -5.49 3.32 20.12
CA LEU A 378 -6.87 3.57 19.71
C LEU A 378 -7.55 4.62 20.61
N GLY A 379 -7.40 4.47 21.93
CA GLY A 379 -7.97 5.35 22.96
C GLY A 379 -7.45 6.79 22.94
N MET A 380 -6.25 7.03 22.40
CA MET A 380 -5.74 8.40 22.20
C MET A 380 -6.46 9.13 21.06
N HIS A 381 -7.17 8.41 20.20
CA HIS A 381 -7.82 8.95 19.01
C HIS A 381 -9.35 8.86 19.08
N LEU A 382 -9.88 7.89 19.82
CA LEU A 382 -11.31 7.63 19.93
C LEU A 382 -11.66 7.30 21.38
N THR A 383 -12.78 7.85 21.85
CA THR A 383 -13.37 7.45 23.13
C THR A 383 -14.00 6.05 23.02
N PRO A 384 -14.13 5.30 24.13
CA PRO A 384 -14.83 4.01 24.13
C PRO A 384 -16.25 4.11 23.56
N GLY A 385 -16.98 5.20 23.85
CA GLY A 385 -18.32 5.45 23.31
C GLY A 385 -18.34 5.64 21.80
N GLN A 386 -17.31 6.28 21.23
CA GLN A 386 -17.15 6.40 19.77
C GLN A 386 -16.85 5.06 19.11
N VAL A 387 -16.03 4.21 19.74
CA VAL A 387 -15.74 2.86 19.22
C VAL A 387 -17.01 2.00 19.28
N ALA A 388 -17.74 2.02 20.39
CA ALA A 388 -18.99 1.29 20.54
C ALA A 388 -20.06 1.77 19.56
N SER A 389 -20.22 3.09 19.38
CA SER A 389 -21.16 3.66 18.40
C SER A 389 -20.78 3.36 16.95
N ALA A 390 -19.48 3.36 16.63
CA ALA A 390 -19.02 2.97 15.29
C ALA A 390 -19.33 1.50 14.98
N ALA A 391 -19.47 0.66 16.00
CA ALA A 391 -19.78 -0.75 15.83
C ALA A 391 -21.27 -1.11 16.00
N GLY A 392 -22.02 -0.31 16.76
CA GLY A 392 -23.44 -0.55 17.10
C GLY A 392 -24.36 0.51 16.52
N ALA A 393 -25.16 0.11 15.52
CA ALA A 393 -26.44 0.67 15.10
C ALA A 393 -26.88 -0.14 13.89
N ASP A 394 -27.96 -0.91 14.01
CA ASP A 394 -28.88 -1.11 12.89
C ASP A 394 -30.03 -0.10 13.07
#